data_AF-A0AAU8RQ91-F1
#
_entry.id   AF-A0AAU8RQ91-F1
#
_cell.length_a   1.000
_cell.length_b   1.000
_cell.length_c   1.000
_cell.angle_alpha   90.00
_cell.angle_beta   90.00
_cell.angle_gamma   90.00
#
_symmetry.space_group_name_H-M   'P 1'
#
loop_
_entity.id
_entity.type
_entity.pdbx_description
1 polymer ?
#
loop_
_entity_poly.entity_id
_entity_poly.type
_entity_poly.pdbx_seq_one_letter_code
_entity_poly.pdbx_strand_id
1 'polypeptide(L)'
;MKYIVLSFCLFLGSCVFSKPSSDILKIKYRIVNNTALHFTNVSIFSKNIGTLKAYDTISYSAINYDSLKQDPLFYGIYNEVNYARYLVLPKTNNERVTFSIDSLANKIIYISTK
;
A
#
# COMPACT_ATOMS: atom_id res chain seq x y z
N MET A 1 12.10 -8.08 70.56
CA MET A 1 12.03 -8.67 69.20
C MET A 1 10.58 -8.64 68.74
N LYS A 2 10.28 -7.93 67.64
CA LYS A 2 9.10 -8.12 66.78
C LYS A 2 9.23 -7.13 65.61
N TYR A 3 9.75 -7.61 64.48
CA TYR A 3 9.77 -6.86 63.22
C TYR A 3 8.47 -7.18 62.48
N ILE A 4 7.66 -6.16 62.21
CA ILE A 4 6.50 -6.25 61.33
C ILE A 4 7.03 -6.17 59.90
N VAL A 5 7.05 -7.31 59.21
CA VAL A 5 7.36 -7.38 57.78
C VAL A 5 6.09 -6.98 57.03
N LEU A 6 6.02 -5.71 56.65
CA LEU A 6 4.97 -5.20 55.76
C LEU A 6 5.31 -5.67 54.34
N SER A 7 4.71 -6.79 53.93
CA SER A 7 4.83 -7.33 52.57
C SER A 7 4.15 -6.38 51.59
N PHE A 8 4.96 -5.53 50.97
CA PHE A 8 4.56 -4.59 49.92
C PHE A 8 4.32 -5.40 48.65
N CYS A 9 3.06 -5.78 48.41
CA CYS A 9 2.62 -6.35 47.13
C CYS A 9 2.73 -5.27 46.05
N LEU A 10 3.91 -5.17 45.42
CA LEU A 10 4.16 -4.47 44.17
C LEU A 10 3.38 -5.17 43.04
N PHE A 11 2.08 -4.92 42.96
CA PHE A 11 1.32 -5.12 41.73
C PHE A 11 1.73 -4.01 40.73
N LEU A 12 2.92 -4.16 40.16
CA LEU A 12 3.27 -3.53 38.88
C LEU A 12 2.48 -4.27 37.80
N GLY A 13 1.19 -3.99 37.74
CA GLY A 13 0.35 -4.25 36.58
C GLY A 13 0.85 -3.37 35.45
N SER A 14 1.94 -3.79 34.80
CA SER A 14 2.36 -3.27 33.52
C SER A 14 1.27 -3.63 32.52
N CYS A 15 0.24 -2.78 32.41
CA CYS A 15 -0.58 -2.73 31.22
C CYS A 15 0.38 -2.33 30.09
N VAL A 16 0.98 -3.34 29.45
CA VAL A 16 1.68 -3.18 28.18
C VAL A 16 0.61 -2.70 27.23
N PHE A 17 0.48 -1.39 27.10
CA PHE A 17 -0.34 -0.74 26.08
C PHE A 17 0.38 -1.01 24.77
N SER A 18 0.17 -2.20 24.21
CA SER A 18 0.59 -2.52 22.86
C SER A 18 -0.05 -1.48 21.97
N LYS A 19 0.79 -0.63 21.38
CA LYS A 19 0.35 0.39 20.42
C LYS A 19 -0.50 -0.35 19.37
N PRO A 20 -1.74 0.07 19.11
CA PRO A 20 -2.58 -0.60 18.13
C PRO A 20 -1.78 -0.69 16.82
N SER A 21 -1.67 -1.90 16.26
CA SER A 21 -0.90 -2.10 15.04
C SER A 21 -1.50 -1.19 13.98
N SER A 22 -0.65 -0.35 13.38
CA SER A 22 -1.03 0.55 12.30
C SER A 22 -1.11 -0.19 10.97
N ASP A 23 -1.53 -1.46 11.00
CA ASP A 23 -1.53 -2.31 9.83
C ASP A 23 -2.56 -1.78 8.82
N ILE A 24 -2.11 -1.68 7.58
CA ILE A 24 -2.97 -1.32 6.46
C ILE A 24 -3.74 -2.57 6.06
N LEU A 25 -5.02 -2.59 6.37
CA LEU A 25 -5.97 -3.65 6.04
C LEU A 25 -6.87 -3.25 4.86
N LYS A 26 -6.93 -1.97 4.54
CA LYS A 26 -7.74 -1.42 3.44
C LYS A 26 -7.01 -0.30 2.74
N ILE A 27 -6.99 -0.36 1.41
CA ILE A 27 -6.39 0.67 0.56
C ILE A 27 -7.47 1.23 -0.35
N LYS A 28 -7.65 2.55 -0.33
CA LYS A 28 -8.48 3.27 -1.30
C LYS A 28 -7.56 3.95 -2.29
N TYR A 29 -7.51 3.46 -3.52
CA TYR A 29 -6.58 3.95 -4.53
C TYR A 29 -7.30 4.34 -5.80
N ARG A 30 -6.67 5.23 -6.56
CA ARG A 30 -6.91 5.41 -7.99
C ARG A 30 -5.59 5.33 -8.73
N ILE A 31 -5.62 4.99 -10.00
CA ILE A 31 -4.45 5.05 -10.88
C ILE A 31 -4.71 5.99 -12.05
N VAL A 32 -3.74 6.84 -12.33
CA VAL A 32 -3.75 7.80 -13.43
C VAL A 32 -2.57 7.49 -14.33
N ASN A 33 -2.82 7.34 -15.61
CA ASN A 33 -1.76 7.29 -16.61
C ASN A 33 -1.55 8.67 -17.19
N ASN A 34 -0.51 9.40 -16.79
CA ASN A 34 -0.20 10.70 -17.37
C ASN A 34 0.71 10.61 -18.61
N THR A 35 0.89 9.41 -19.15
CA THR A 35 1.72 9.16 -20.32
C THR A 35 0.87 8.89 -21.57
N ALA A 36 1.49 9.03 -22.73
CA ALA A 36 0.92 8.62 -24.02
C ALA A 36 0.95 7.09 -24.24
N LEU A 37 1.36 6.30 -23.24
CA LEU A 37 1.58 4.87 -23.37
C LEU A 37 0.30 4.10 -23.05
N HIS A 38 0.10 2.98 -23.72
CA HIS A 38 -1.03 2.07 -23.48
C HIS A 38 -0.53 0.84 -22.74
N PHE A 39 -0.96 0.66 -21.49
CA PHE A 39 -0.56 -0.49 -20.67
C PHE A 39 -1.65 -1.56 -20.68
N THR A 40 -1.29 -2.80 -20.98
CA THR A 40 -2.19 -3.96 -20.91
C THR A 40 -1.84 -4.84 -19.71
N ASN A 41 -2.74 -5.77 -19.38
CA ASN A 41 -2.62 -6.71 -18.26
C ASN A 41 -2.25 -6.04 -16.92
N VAL A 42 -2.77 -4.83 -16.71
CA VAL A 42 -2.44 -4.02 -15.56
C VAL A 42 -2.94 -4.70 -14.30
N SER A 43 -2.05 -4.84 -13.32
CA SER A 43 -2.38 -5.36 -12.00
C SER A 43 -1.88 -4.41 -10.92
N ILE A 44 -2.71 -4.22 -9.89
CA ILE A 44 -2.44 -3.40 -8.71
C ILE A 44 -2.81 -4.23 -7.49
N PHE A 45 -1.91 -4.34 -6.50
CA PHE A 45 -2.13 -5.17 -5.30
C PHE A 45 -2.50 -6.62 -5.64
N SER A 46 -1.74 -7.22 -6.56
CA SER A 46 -1.95 -8.58 -7.09
C SER A 46 -3.33 -8.82 -7.73
N LYS A 47 -4.09 -7.76 -8.03
CA LYS A 47 -5.40 -7.83 -8.69
C LYS A 47 -5.32 -7.22 -10.09
N ASN A 48 -5.73 -7.98 -11.10
CA ASN A 48 -5.85 -7.48 -12.45
C ASN A 48 -7.00 -6.46 -12.57
N ILE A 49 -6.73 -5.34 -13.22
CA ILE A 49 -7.68 -4.24 -13.48
C ILE A 49 -7.86 -3.97 -14.98
N GLY A 50 -7.34 -4.84 -15.84
CA GLY A 50 -7.50 -4.77 -17.28
C GLY A 50 -6.43 -3.91 -17.96
N THR A 51 -6.87 -2.92 -18.75
CA THR A 51 -6.01 -2.06 -19.56
C THR A 51 -6.10 -0.63 -19.06
N LEU A 52 -4.98 0.08 -19.09
CA LEU A 52 -4.90 1.50 -18.79
C LEU A 52 -4.45 2.24 -20.04
N LYS A 53 -5.37 2.94 -20.68
CA LYS A 53 -5.10 3.67 -21.94
C LYS A 53 -4.23 4.90 -21.67
N ALA A 54 -3.65 5.46 -22.73
CA ALA A 54 -2.98 6.76 -22.67
C ALA A 54 -3.91 7.81 -22.06
N TYR A 55 -3.38 8.61 -21.13
CA TYR A 55 -4.11 9.70 -20.44
C TYR A 55 -5.36 9.27 -19.66
N ASP A 56 -5.52 7.98 -19.38
CA ASP A 56 -6.69 7.42 -18.71
C ASP A 56 -6.59 7.55 -17.17
N THR A 57 -7.75 7.61 -16.51
CA THR A 57 -7.88 7.62 -15.06
C THR A 57 -8.88 6.58 -14.63
N ILE A 58 -8.41 5.58 -13.89
CA ILE A 58 -9.28 4.64 -13.22
C ILE A 58 -9.79 5.30 -11.94
N SER A 59 -11.11 5.32 -11.76
CA SER A 59 -11.76 5.90 -10.59
C SER A 59 -11.33 5.23 -9.29
N TYR A 60 -11.54 5.92 -8.17
CA TYR A 60 -11.22 5.36 -6.86
C TYR A 60 -11.89 4.01 -6.63
N SER A 61 -11.09 3.03 -6.22
CA SER A 61 -11.50 1.70 -5.82
C SER A 61 -10.95 1.39 -4.43
N ALA A 62 -11.55 0.42 -3.75
CA ALA A 62 -11.10 -0.05 -2.46
C ALA A 62 -10.74 -1.54 -2.54
N ILE A 63 -9.64 -1.92 -1.90
CA ILE A 63 -9.23 -3.31 -1.74
C ILE A 63 -8.93 -3.60 -0.28
N ASN A 64 -9.31 -4.80 0.18
CA ASN A 64 -8.82 -5.32 1.45
C ASN A 64 -7.39 -5.82 1.21
N TYR A 65 -6.45 -5.29 1.98
CA TYR A 65 -5.02 -5.55 1.83
C TYR A 65 -4.54 -6.58 2.86
N ASP A 66 -3.86 -7.61 2.38
CA ASP A 66 -3.20 -8.63 3.19
C ASP A 66 -1.74 -8.71 2.74
N SER A 67 -0.83 -8.14 3.54
CA SER A 67 0.60 -8.03 3.18
C SER A 67 1.30 -9.38 3.04
N LEU A 68 0.71 -10.47 3.55
CA LEU A 68 1.24 -11.82 3.39
C LEU A 68 0.81 -12.47 2.06
N LYS A 69 -0.19 -11.90 1.38
CA LYS A 69 -0.75 -12.44 0.14
C LYS A 69 -0.63 -11.51 -1.05
N GLN A 70 -0.43 -10.22 -0.80
CA GLN A 70 -0.51 -9.18 -1.82
C GLN A 70 0.70 -8.26 -1.76
N ASP A 71 1.30 -8.07 -2.93
CA ASP A 71 2.42 -7.15 -3.10
C ASP A 71 1.90 -5.74 -3.37
N PRO A 72 2.46 -4.70 -2.75
CA PRO A 72 2.15 -3.33 -3.08
C PRO A 72 2.84 -2.96 -4.39
N LEU A 73 2.38 -3.53 -5.50
CA LEU A 73 3.05 -3.50 -6.79
C LEU A 73 2.08 -3.04 -7.88
N PHE A 74 2.54 -2.12 -8.73
CA PHE A 74 2.02 -1.95 -10.08
C PHE A 74 2.73 -2.93 -11.00
N TYR A 75 1.97 -3.64 -11.82
CA TYR A 75 2.46 -4.41 -12.95
C TYR A 75 1.66 -4.02 -14.20
N GLY A 76 2.32 -3.94 -15.36
CA GLY A 76 1.67 -3.73 -16.64
C GLY A 76 2.61 -4.01 -17.81
N ILE A 77 2.03 -4.26 -18.97
CA ILE A 77 2.77 -4.57 -20.19
C ILE A 77 2.65 -3.39 -21.15
N TYR A 78 3.79 -2.92 -21.67
CA TYR A 78 3.83 -1.96 -22.76
C TYR A 78 4.87 -2.42 -23.79
N ASN A 79 4.45 -2.46 -25.07
CA ASN A 79 5.30 -2.89 -26.18
C ASN A 79 6.02 -4.23 -25.91
N GLU A 80 5.25 -5.23 -25.47
CA GLU A 80 5.73 -6.59 -25.13
C GLU A 80 6.73 -6.66 -23.95
N VAL A 81 6.98 -5.53 -23.27
CA VAL A 81 7.86 -5.47 -22.09
C VAL A 81 7.02 -5.38 -20.82
N ASN A 82 7.37 -6.22 -19.85
CA ASN A 82 6.81 -6.21 -18.51
C ASN A 82 7.43 -5.09 -17.68
N TYR A 83 6.60 -4.20 -17.16
CA TYR A 83 7.00 -3.16 -16.21
C TYR A 83 6.38 -3.43 -14.86
N ALA A 84 7.20 -3.27 -13.82
CA ALA A 84 6.76 -3.43 -12.44
C ALA A 84 7.37 -2.34 -11.56
N ARG A 85 6.60 -1.86 -10.57
CA ARG A 85 7.07 -0.87 -9.61
C ARG A 85 6.37 -1.03 -8.28
N TYR A 86 7.15 -1.11 -7.21
CA TYR A 86 6.60 -1.05 -5.85
C TYR A 86 5.97 0.31 -5.58
N LEU A 87 4.79 0.26 -4.99
CA LEU A 87 3.94 1.38 -4.64
C LEU A 87 4.13 1.72 -3.18
N VAL A 88 4.09 3.02 -2.88
CA VAL A 88 4.08 3.47 -1.49
C VAL A 88 2.68 3.24 -0.91
N LEU A 89 2.61 2.42 0.14
CA LEU A 89 1.36 2.19 0.86
C LEU A 89 0.86 3.48 1.56
N PRO A 90 -0.46 3.66 1.69
CA PRO A 90 -1.01 4.72 2.53
C PRO A 90 -0.55 4.59 3.98
N LYS A 91 -0.58 5.69 4.73
CA LYS A 91 -0.27 5.71 6.16
C LYS A 91 -1.45 5.28 7.02
N THR A 92 -2.67 5.36 6.49
CA THR A 92 -3.89 4.98 7.22
C THR A 92 -4.87 4.20 6.33
N ASN A 93 -5.71 3.37 6.96
CA ASN A 93 -6.72 2.53 6.30
C ASN A 93 -7.79 3.29 5.49
N ASN A 94 -7.91 4.60 5.69
CA ASN A 94 -8.95 5.43 5.07
C ASN A 94 -8.41 6.48 4.11
N GLU A 95 -7.09 6.62 4.03
CA GLU A 95 -6.42 7.53 3.13
C GLU A 95 -6.70 7.15 1.67
N ARG A 96 -7.03 8.15 0.87
CA ARG A 96 -7.19 8.02 -0.58
C ARG A 96 -5.85 8.34 -1.22
N VAL A 97 -5.30 7.38 -1.97
CA VAL A 97 -4.02 7.57 -2.67
C VAL A 97 -4.21 7.58 -4.17
N THR A 98 -3.45 8.42 -4.86
CA THR A 98 -3.37 8.44 -6.33
C THR A 98 -2.00 7.92 -6.73
N PHE A 99 -1.98 6.82 -7.47
CA PHE A 99 -0.77 6.38 -8.16
C PHE A 99 -0.77 6.99 -9.56
N SER A 100 0.22 7.84 -9.86
CA SER A 100 0.34 8.54 -11.13
C SER A 100 1.53 7.97 -11.90
N ILE A 101 1.27 7.33 -13.03
CA ILE A 101 2.33 6.93 -13.96
C ILE A 101 2.78 8.21 -14.67
N ASP A 102 3.97 8.68 -14.32
CA ASP A 102 4.48 9.98 -14.75
C ASP A 102 5.31 9.87 -16.03
N SER A 103 6.13 8.81 -16.13
CA SER A 103 6.98 8.59 -17.29
C SER A 103 7.50 7.15 -17.38
N LEU A 104 8.01 6.81 -18.56
CA LEU A 104 8.82 5.62 -18.81
C LEU A 104 10.13 6.07 -19.46
N ALA A 105 11.24 5.90 -18.75
CA ALA A 105 12.56 6.29 -19.25
C ALA A 105 13.59 5.23 -18.85
N ASN A 106 14.53 4.91 -19.75
CA ASN A 106 15.58 3.92 -19.49
C ASN A 106 15.04 2.55 -19.02
N LYS A 107 13.87 2.13 -19.55
CA LYS A 107 13.14 0.92 -19.15
C LYS A 107 12.66 0.92 -17.69
N ILE A 108 12.64 2.07 -17.03
CA ILE A 108 12.13 2.27 -15.67
C ILE A 108 10.81 3.01 -15.77
N ILE A 109 9.77 2.47 -15.13
CA ILE A 109 8.49 3.15 -14.96
C ILE A 109 8.53 4.00 -13.68
N TYR A 110 8.20 5.28 -13.83
CA TYR A 110 8.15 6.24 -12.73
C TYR A 110 6.69 6.43 -12.31
N ILE A 111 6.42 6.11 -11.04
CA ILE A 111 5.09 6.24 -10.45
C ILE A 111 5.21 7.10 -9.20
N SER A 112 4.51 8.24 -9.16
CA SER A 112 4.37 9.06 -7.97
C SER A 112 3.12 8.67 -7.17
N THR A 113 3.20 8.89 -5.85
CA THR A 113 2.06 8.76 -4.93
C THR A 113 1.65 10.14 -4.47
N LYS A 114 0.37 10.48 -4.62
CA LYS A 114 -0.24 11.73 -4.18
C LYS A 114 -1.44 11.47 -3.29
#